data_AF-A0A3M0IWP7-F1
#
_entry.id   AF-A0A3M0IWP7-F1
#
_cell.length_a   1.000
_cell.length_b   1.000
_cell.length_c   1.000
_cell.angle_alpha   90.00
_cell.angle_beta   90.00
_cell.angle_gamma   90.00
#
_symmetry.space_group_name_H-M   'P 1'
#
loop_
_entity.id
_entity.type
_entity.pdbx_description
1 polymer ?
#
loop_
_entity_poly.entity_id
_entity_poly.type
_entity_poly.pdbx_seq_one_letter_code
_entity_poly.pdbx_strand_id
1 'polypeptide(L)'
;MFASRRKQHYWAYSMECSGNEAHISSCKLGNHLTGAGENSSCQNGVPAVVSCVPGRAFAPSSHSGFRKAFRQEQPLVRLKGGANTGEGRVEVLKNGEWGTVCDDNWNLVSASVVCRELGFGSAKEAITGARLGQASDFIHQQTRGL
;
A
#
# COMPACT_ATOMS: atom_id res chain seq x y z
N MET A 1 19.33 14.16 -21.44
CA MET A 1 18.69 14.85 -20.29
C MET A 1 18.17 13.78 -19.35
N PHE A 2 18.94 13.40 -18.34
CA PHE A 2 18.48 12.43 -17.34
C PHE A 2 17.44 13.14 -16.47
N ALA A 3 16.19 12.71 -16.54
CA ALA A 3 15.16 13.16 -15.62
C ALA A 3 15.69 12.94 -14.19
N SER A 4 15.88 14.03 -13.45
CA SER A 4 16.24 13.99 -12.04
C SER A 4 15.29 13.02 -11.35
N ARG A 5 15.79 11.83 -10.95
CA ARG A 5 14.98 10.86 -10.20
C ARG A 5 14.56 11.60 -8.94
N ARG A 6 13.29 11.99 -8.85
CA ARG A 6 12.74 12.51 -7.59
C ARG A 6 13.03 11.43 -6.56
N LYS A 7 13.88 11.74 -5.57
CA LYS A 7 14.07 10.87 -4.40
C LYS A 7 12.68 10.66 -3.83
N GLN A 8 12.18 9.42 -3.91
CA GLN A 8 10.87 9.11 -3.38
C GLN A 8 10.94 9.24 -1.86
N HIS A 9 9.96 9.92 -1.27
CA HIS A 9 9.89 10.09 0.17
C HIS A 9 9.27 8.83 0.77
N TYR A 10 10.08 8.06 1.50
CA TYR A 10 9.65 6.82 2.16
C TYR A 10 9.39 7.07 3.64
N TRP A 11 8.23 6.61 4.13
CA TRP A 11 7.88 6.71 5.54
C TRP A 11 8.38 5.57 6.41
N ALA A 12 8.62 4.42 5.80
CA ALA A 12 9.10 3.24 6.48
C ALA A 12 9.93 2.37 5.54
N TYR A 13 11.02 1.83 6.08
CA TYR A 13 11.91 0.90 5.39
C TYR A 13 11.46 -0.55 5.52
N SER A 14 10.93 -0.94 6.69
CA SER A 14 10.43 -2.29 6.95
C SER A 14 9.20 -2.22 7.83
N MET A 15 8.09 -2.82 7.38
CA MET A 15 6.82 -2.88 8.10
C MET A 15 6.58 -4.31 8.60
N GLU A 16 6.80 -4.54 9.89
CA GLU A 16 6.60 -5.84 10.54
C GLU A 16 5.23 -5.85 11.24
N CYS A 17 4.18 -5.97 10.43
CA CYS A 17 2.83 -6.13 10.94
C CYS A 17 2.60 -7.58 11.43
N SER A 18 1.87 -7.72 12.54
CA SER A 18 1.36 -9.00 13.04
C SER A 18 0.03 -9.42 12.37
N GLY A 19 -0.67 -8.48 11.75
CA GLY A 19 -1.93 -8.70 11.04
C GLY A 19 -3.17 -8.29 11.84
N ASN A 20 -3.01 -7.93 13.11
CA ASN A 20 -4.10 -7.50 14.01
C ASN A 20 -4.17 -5.99 14.20
N GLU A 21 -3.24 -5.24 13.60
CA GLU A 21 -3.20 -3.80 13.68
C GLU A 21 -4.41 -3.17 13.00
N ALA A 22 -5.06 -2.20 13.64
CA ALA A 22 -6.14 -1.43 13.02
C ALA A 22 -5.62 -0.52 11.90
N HIS A 23 -4.38 -0.05 12.02
CA HIS A 23 -3.73 0.86 11.09
C HIS A 23 -2.32 0.39 10.77
N ILE A 24 -1.88 0.62 9.53
CA ILE A 24 -0.52 0.29 9.10
C ILE A 24 0.55 1.07 9.90
N SER A 25 0.19 2.25 10.43
CA SER A 25 1.03 3.06 11.31
C SER A 25 1.25 2.46 12.71
N SER A 26 0.42 1.49 13.11
CA SER A 26 0.58 0.75 14.37
C SER A 26 1.51 -0.46 14.26
N CYS A 27 1.97 -0.79 13.04
CA CYS A 27 2.91 -1.88 12.84
C CYS A 27 4.29 -1.51 13.37
N LYS A 28 5.04 -2.51 13.84
CA LYS A 28 6.41 -2.30 14.28
C LYS A 28 7.27 -1.94 13.07
N LEU A 29 8.02 -0.84 13.20
CA LEU A 29 9.07 -0.51 12.24
C LEU A 29 10.26 -1.44 12.51
N GLY A 30 10.71 -2.17 11.49
CA GLY A 30 11.85 -3.08 11.62
C GLY A 30 13.12 -2.36 12.09
N ASN A 31 13.94 -3.06 12.87
CA ASN A 31 14.99 -2.51 13.75
C ASN A 31 16.25 -1.92 13.05
N HIS A 32 16.16 -1.49 11.79
CA HIS A 32 17.27 -0.81 11.10
C HIS A 32 16.98 0.69 10.92
N LEU A 33 16.72 1.40 12.02
CA LEU A 33 16.64 2.86 12.02
C LEU A 33 17.42 3.42 13.22
N THR A 34 18.70 3.69 12.99
CA THR A 34 19.32 4.86 13.61
C THR A 34 18.58 6.09 13.09
N GLY A 35 17.67 6.65 13.90
CA GLY A 35 17.05 7.95 13.64
C GLY A 35 15.67 7.89 12.99
N ALA A 36 14.64 7.81 13.83
CA ALA A 36 13.33 8.36 13.48
C ALA A 36 13.47 9.88 13.33
N GLY A 37 13.91 10.36 12.16
CA GLY A 37 14.13 11.78 11.96
C GLY A 37 14.70 12.19 10.61
N GLU A 38 15.66 11.46 10.02
CA GLU A 38 16.34 11.97 8.82
C GLU A 38 16.69 10.83 7.85
N ASN A 39 15.99 10.81 6.71
CA ASN A 39 16.38 10.09 5.49
C ASN A 39 16.49 8.55 5.61
N SER A 40 15.39 7.88 5.96
CA SER A 40 15.18 6.43 5.77
C SER A 40 15.16 6.07 4.28
N SER A 41 16.34 6.15 3.66
CA SER A 41 16.51 5.90 2.23
C SER A 41 16.38 4.41 1.97
N CYS A 42 15.22 4.01 1.46
CA CYS A 42 15.02 2.78 0.70
C CYS A 42 15.90 2.87 -0.57
N GLN A 43 17.21 2.62 -0.42
CA GLN A 43 18.22 2.93 -1.46
C GLN A 43 18.03 2.08 -2.72
N ASN A 44 17.56 0.84 -2.55
CA ASN A 44 17.33 -0.11 -3.65
C ASN A 44 15.90 -0.65 -3.72
N GLY A 45 15.07 -0.37 -2.72
CA GLY A 45 13.67 -0.78 -2.75
C GLY A 45 12.82 0.19 -3.55
N VAL A 46 11.65 -0.29 -3.92
CA VAL A 46 10.64 0.49 -4.62
C VAL A 46 9.44 0.74 -3.71
N PRO A 47 8.48 1.58 -4.15
CA PRO A 47 7.21 1.70 -3.45
C PRO A 47 6.43 0.38 -3.35
N ALA A 48 6.03 0.02 -2.13
CA ALA A 48 5.15 -1.11 -1.88
C ALA A 48 3.81 -0.94 -2.59
N VAL A 49 3.33 -2.01 -3.24
CA VAL A 49 2.05 -2.06 -3.95
C VAL A 49 1.18 -3.17 -3.35
N VAL A 50 -0.13 -2.95 -3.34
CA VAL A 50 -1.12 -3.92 -2.86
C VAL A 50 -2.23 -4.12 -3.87
N SER A 51 -2.78 -5.34 -3.91
CA SER A 51 -4.09 -5.63 -4.46
C SER A 51 -4.96 -6.26 -3.37
N CYS A 52 -6.12 -5.65 -3.09
CA CYS A 52 -7.04 -6.07 -2.04
C CYS A 52 -8.20 -6.89 -2.60
N VAL A 53 -8.71 -7.85 -1.80
CA VAL A 53 -10.01 -8.46 -2.13
C VAL A 53 -11.14 -7.50 -1.74
N PRO A 54 -12.17 -7.33 -2.59
CA PRO A 54 -13.36 -6.57 -2.23
C PRO A 54 -13.94 -7.09 -0.90
N GLY A 55 -14.09 -6.21 0.08
CA GLY A 55 -14.67 -6.56 1.38
C GLY A 55 -16.19 -6.79 1.31
N ARG A 56 -16.81 -7.15 2.45
CA ARG A 56 -18.28 -7.32 2.55
C ARG A 56 -19.08 -6.06 2.16
N ALA A 57 -18.46 -4.88 2.25
CA ALA A 57 -19.03 -3.62 1.78
C ALA A 57 -19.21 -3.55 0.25
N PHE A 58 -18.52 -4.41 -0.50
CA PHE A 58 -18.60 -4.55 -1.96
C PHE A 58 -19.34 -5.81 -2.40
N ALA A 59 -19.84 -6.62 -1.45
CA ALA A 59 -20.67 -7.76 -1.78
C ALA A 59 -21.96 -7.27 -2.45
N PRO A 60 -22.44 -7.91 -3.53
CA PRO A 60 -23.66 -7.51 -4.24
C PRO A 60 -24.92 -7.54 -3.35
N SER A 61 -24.87 -8.23 -2.20
CA SER A 61 -25.93 -8.27 -1.19
C SER A 61 -25.93 -7.06 -0.23
N SER A 62 -24.90 -6.23 -0.24
CA SER A 62 -24.75 -5.11 0.68
C SER A 62 -25.48 -3.87 0.16
N HIS A 63 -26.78 -3.76 0.46
CA HIS A 63 -27.62 -2.58 0.16
C HIS A 63 -27.12 -1.29 0.84
N SER A 64 -26.20 -1.42 1.79
CA SER A 64 -25.48 -0.28 2.33
C SER A 64 -24.22 -0.08 1.50
N GLY A 65 -24.38 0.60 0.36
CA GLY A 65 -23.23 1.09 -0.41
C GLY A 65 -22.20 1.74 0.51
N PHE A 66 -20.93 1.65 0.10
CA PHE A 66 -19.67 2.11 0.71
C PHE A 66 -19.69 3.28 1.73
N ARG A 67 -20.74 4.11 1.72
CA ARG A 67 -20.93 5.32 2.53
C ARG A 67 -21.12 5.11 4.04
N LYS A 68 -21.46 3.92 4.55
CA LYS A 68 -21.61 3.71 6.01
C LYS A 68 -20.38 3.15 6.73
N ALA A 69 -19.41 2.57 6.02
CA ALA A 69 -18.16 2.10 6.62
C ALA A 69 -17.12 3.23 6.78
N PHE A 70 -17.29 4.32 6.00
CA PHE A 70 -16.36 5.45 5.96
C PHE A 70 -16.79 6.56 6.94
N ARG A 71 -17.00 6.20 8.22
CA ARG A 71 -16.97 7.18 9.31
C ARG A 71 -15.67 6.99 10.07
N GLN A 72 -14.56 7.32 9.42
CA GLN A 72 -13.27 7.46 10.05
C GLN A 72 -12.68 8.78 9.59
N GLU A 73 -12.22 9.57 10.56
CA GLU A 73 -11.39 10.74 10.28
C GLU A 73 -10.29 10.32 9.31
N GLN A 74 -10.21 11.03 8.18
CA GLN A 74 -9.26 10.89 7.07
C GLN A 74 -8.28 9.71 7.20
N PRO A 75 -8.44 8.60 6.44
CA PRO A 75 -7.56 7.46 6.58
C PRO A 75 -6.11 7.90 6.35
N LEU A 76 -5.25 7.48 7.27
CA LEU A 76 -3.81 7.76 7.22
C LEU A 76 -3.11 6.97 6.11
N VAL A 77 -3.86 6.21 5.31
CA VAL A 77 -3.36 5.42 4.17
C VAL A 77 -4.24 5.62 2.93
N ARG A 78 -3.64 5.62 1.75
CA ARG A 78 -4.33 5.63 0.46
C ARG A 78 -3.59 4.80 -0.60
N LEU A 79 -4.33 4.35 -1.61
CA LEU A 79 -3.77 3.70 -2.79
C LEU A 79 -3.71 4.67 -3.98
N LYS A 80 -2.59 4.68 -4.69
CA LYS A 80 -2.40 5.49 -5.90
C LYS A 80 -1.86 4.67 -7.07
N GLY A 81 -2.39 4.93 -8.27
CA GLY A 81 -1.87 4.38 -9.53
C GLY A 81 -2.17 2.91 -9.79
N GLY A 82 -3.18 2.32 -9.13
CA GLY A 82 -3.69 1.00 -9.50
C GLY A 82 -4.74 1.06 -10.60
N ALA A 83 -4.92 -0.06 -11.32
CA ALA A 83 -5.90 -0.20 -12.39
C ALA A 83 -7.32 -0.40 -11.86
N ASN A 84 -7.46 -1.11 -10.73
CA ASN A 84 -8.74 -1.42 -10.12
C ASN A 84 -8.90 -0.77 -8.73
N THR A 85 -10.14 -0.73 -8.25
CA THR A 85 -10.44 -0.32 -6.87
C THR A 85 -9.82 -1.32 -5.90
N GLY A 86 -9.07 -0.83 -4.91
CA GLY A 86 -8.33 -1.69 -3.97
C GLY A 86 -6.94 -2.09 -4.47
N GLU A 87 -6.46 -1.52 -5.57
CA GLU A 87 -5.12 -1.75 -6.09
C GLU A 87 -4.31 -0.45 -6.14
N GLY A 88 -3.00 -0.55 -5.91
CA GLY A 88 -2.07 0.55 -6.15
C GLY A 88 -0.92 0.64 -5.14
N ARG A 89 -0.08 1.66 -5.34
CA ARG A 89 1.00 2.02 -4.42
C ARG A 89 0.42 2.49 -3.10
N VAL A 90 0.99 1.97 -2.02
CA VAL A 90 0.62 2.33 -0.65
C VAL A 90 1.29 3.64 -0.28
N GLU A 91 0.47 4.67 0.00
CA GLU A 91 0.93 5.96 0.53
C GLU A 91 0.35 6.18 1.93
N VAL A 92 1.18 6.63 2.86
CA VAL A 92 0.83 6.90 4.25
C VAL A 92 0.96 8.39 4.52
N LEU A 93 0.03 8.97 5.28
CA LEU A 93 0.07 10.34 5.75
C LEU A 93 0.70 10.38 7.14
N LYS A 94 1.81 11.10 7.28
CA LYS A 94 2.48 11.33 8.57
C LYS A 94 2.93 12.77 8.62
N ASN A 95 2.67 13.45 9.75
CA ASN A 95 3.04 14.86 9.95
C ASN A 95 2.54 15.81 8.83
N GLY A 96 1.41 15.52 8.20
CA GLY A 96 0.85 16.32 7.10
C GLY A 96 1.45 16.04 5.72
N GLU A 97 2.41 15.12 5.62
CA GLU A 97 3.08 14.76 4.37
C GLU A 97 2.78 13.32 3.94
N TRP A 98 2.59 13.12 2.64
CA TRP A 98 2.39 11.80 2.05
C TRP A 98 3.73 11.20 1.64
N GLY A 99 3.95 9.95 2.03
CA GLY A 99 5.14 9.18 1.68
C GLY A 99 4.78 7.73 1.42
N THR A 100 5.66 7.00 0.77
CA THR A 100 5.44 5.59 0.42
C THR A 100 6.10 4.64 1.42
N VAL A 101 5.68 3.38 1.41
CA VAL A 101 6.36 2.30 2.14
C VAL A 101 7.36 1.63 1.22
N CYS A 102 8.53 1.25 1.74
CA CYS A 102 9.52 0.46 1.01
C CYS A 102 9.03 -0.99 0.85
N ASP A 103 9.33 -1.64 -0.27
CA ASP A 103 8.96 -3.03 -0.50
C ASP A 103 9.84 -4.05 0.25
N ASP A 104 10.92 -3.59 0.90
CA ASP A 104 11.75 -4.39 1.78
C ASP A 104 10.89 -4.94 2.95
N ASN A 105 10.79 -6.27 3.03
CA ASN A 105 9.90 -7.02 3.93
C ASN A 105 8.39 -6.75 3.75
N TRP A 106 7.98 -6.15 2.63
CA TRP A 106 6.56 -6.03 2.30
C TRP A 106 5.95 -7.41 2.02
N ASN A 107 4.94 -7.77 2.80
CA ASN A 107 4.34 -9.11 2.78
C ASN A 107 2.81 -9.05 2.85
N LEU A 108 2.17 -10.21 2.70
CA LEU A 108 0.70 -10.32 2.71
C LEU A 108 0.06 -9.92 4.04
N VAL A 109 0.78 -10.04 5.16
CA VAL A 109 0.28 -9.66 6.48
C VAL A 109 0.18 -8.13 6.56
N SER A 110 1.25 -7.43 6.21
CA SER A 110 1.29 -5.96 6.16
C SER A 110 0.31 -5.41 5.12
N ALA A 111 0.21 -6.06 3.95
CA ALA A 111 -0.78 -5.72 2.94
C ALA A 111 -2.23 -5.90 3.42
N SER A 112 -2.51 -6.92 4.23
CA SER A 112 -3.85 -7.17 4.75
C SER A 112 -4.28 -6.12 5.77
N VAL A 113 -3.36 -5.57 6.57
CA VAL A 113 -3.63 -4.43 7.45
C VAL A 113 -4.07 -3.22 6.62
N VAL A 114 -3.37 -2.90 5.53
CA VAL A 114 -3.75 -1.81 4.62
C VAL A 114 -5.12 -2.02 3.99
N CYS A 115 -5.39 -3.22 3.48
CA CYS A 115 -6.68 -3.52 2.88
C CYS A 115 -7.82 -3.34 3.88
N ARG A 116 -7.66 -3.84 5.12
CA ARG A 116 -8.66 -3.69 6.17
C ARG A 116 -8.84 -2.23 6.59
N GLU A 117 -7.74 -1.48 6.75
CA GLU A 117 -7.75 -0.06 7.10
C GLU A 117 -8.53 0.78 6.05
N LEU A 118 -8.44 0.39 4.77
CA LEU A 118 -9.16 0.99 3.66
C LEU A 118 -10.61 0.47 3.49
N GLY A 119 -11.06 -0.44 4.35
CA GLY A 119 -12.42 -1.02 4.31
C GLY A 119 -12.60 -2.16 3.31
N PHE A 120 -11.51 -2.70 2.75
CA PHE A 120 -11.51 -3.94 1.99
C PHE A 120 -11.48 -5.16 2.93
N GLY A 121 -11.47 -6.36 2.35
CA GLY A 121 -11.23 -7.60 3.09
C GLY A 121 -9.74 -7.78 3.41
N SER A 122 -9.18 -8.90 2.99
CA SER A 122 -7.74 -9.19 3.08
C SER A 122 -6.97 -8.67 1.86
N ALA A 123 -5.64 -8.77 1.90
CA ALA A 123 -4.84 -8.63 0.69
C ALA A 123 -5.00 -9.87 -0.20
N LYS A 124 -5.17 -9.63 -1.50
CA LYS A 124 -4.99 -10.64 -2.53
C LYS A 124 -3.50 -10.82 -2.83
N GLU A 125 -2.78 -9.69 -2.97
CA GLU A 125 -1.37 -9.69 -3.31
C GLU A 125 -0.61 -8.57 -2.60
N ALA A 126 0.61 -8.88 -2.14
CA ALA A 126 1.62 -7.92 -1.73
C ALA A 126 2.66 -7.86 -2.85
N ILE A 127 2.66 -6.75 -3.59
CA ILE A 127 3.46 -6.58 -4.80
C ILE A 127 4.70 -5.77 -4.45
N THR A 128 5.87 -6.37 -4.67
CA THR A 128 7.19 -5.75 -4.51
C THR A 128 7.75 -5.32 -5.88
N GLY A 129 8.78 -4.49 -5.89
CA GLY A 129 9.42 -3.98 -7.11
C GLY A 129 10.06 -5.02 -7.97
N ALA A 130 10.59 -6.07 -7.36
CA ALA A 130 11.04 -7.26 -8.06
C ALA A 130 9.91 -7.85 -8.93
N ARG A 131 8.66 -7.78 -8.45
CA ARG A 131 7.47 -8.24 -9.19
C ARG A 131 6.96 -7.20 -10.18
N LEU A 132 7.08 -5.89 -9.92
CA LEU A 132 6.71 -4.84 -10.89
C LEU A 132 7.64 -4.81 -12.12
N GLY A 133 8.93 -5.10 -11.94
CA GLY A 133 9.88 -5.27 -13.06
C GLY A 133 9.63 -6.53 -13.89
N GLN A 134 8.92 -7.51 -13.33
CA GLN A 134 8.46 -8.73 -14.00
C GLN A 134 6.99 -8.61 -14.48
N ALA A 135 6.26 -7.62 -13.96
CA ALA A 135 4.87 -7.30 -14.28
C ALA A 135 4.72 -6.10 -15.23
N SER A 136 5.82 -5.62 -15.84
CA SER A 136 5.70 -4.85 -17.08
C SER A 136 4.99 -5.65 -18.18
N ASP A 137 4.90 -6.98 -18.03
CA ASP A 137 4.08 -7.85 -18.87
C ASP A 137 2.64 -8.05 -18.37
N PHE A 138 2.30 -7.67 -17.12
CA PHE A 138 0.95 -7.82 -16.55
C PHE A 138 0.13 -6.53 -16.49
N ILE A 139 0.75 -5.35 -16.61
CA ILE A 139 0.03 -4.07 -16.68
C ILE A 139 -0.58 -3.83 -18.09
N HIS A 140 -0.22 -4.65 -19.10
CA HIS A 140 -0.67 -4.51 -20.50
C HIS A 140 -1.49 -5.68 -21.07
N GLN A 141 -2.09 -6.57 -20.27
CA GLN A 141 -2.89 -7.70 -20.80
C GLN A 141 -4.40 -7.69 -20.53
N GLN A 142 -4.99 -6.56 -20.15
CA GLN A 142 -6.45 -6.43 -20.22
C GLN A 142 -6.91 -5.22 -21.05
N THR A 143 -6.52 -5.18 -22.34
CA THR A 143 -7.20 -4.30 -23.31
C THR A 143 -7.18 -4.77 -24.77
N ARG A 144 -7.07 -6.07 -25.04
CA ARG A 144 -7.45 -6.63 -26.36
C ARG A 144 -8.20 -7.94 -26.19
N GLY A 145 -9.44 -7.79 -25.74
CA GLY A 145 -10.47 -8.80 -25.82
C GLY A 145 -11.74 -8.15 -26.37
N LEU A 146 -11.66 -7.67 -27.62
CA LEU A 146 -12.74 -7.45 -28.57
C LEU A 146 -12.14 -7.53 -29.97
#